data_AF-A0AAI9R9Y7-F1
#
_entry.id   AF-A0AAI9R9Y7-F1
#
_cell.length_a   1.000
_cell.length_b   1.000
_cell.length_c   1.000
_cell.angle_alpha   90.00
_cell.angle_beta   90.00
_cell.angle_gamma   90.00
#
_symmetry.space_group_name_H-M   'P 1'
#
loop_
_entity.id
_entity.type
_entity.pdbx_description
1 polymer ?
#
loop_
_entity_poly.entity_id
_entity_poly.type
_entity_poly.pdbx_seq_one_letter_code
_entity_poly.pdbx_strand_id
1 'polypeptide(L)'
;MGLIYKVADQDWEFESIHKLNYKTFVEEIPQHEETKERFRIDRFHKENTYLICLDEDRLVGMVAVRGKRPFSLDYKISNLDIYLQEHGEKVYEIRLLSVEREYRNGRALLGLIRFLHRYLLLNGYELALISATTRELALYEQMGFKFFHTLVGTEEAAFQPMYVTPAMFEESSVGGIMTKEYTFLPGPVDIEENVRKAFSTRPISHRSKSFQVMMDNVKKRLLHMTKAKHVQLMLGTGTLANDAIALQLRSLKGKGLVLTNGEFGNRLVGHAKRARLHFDTYKKEMGDPFIYTELEEIMTTGNYEWIWFVHHETSTGMLNDLNELNTLCNENQMKLCVDCISSIGAIPLDLKDVYFASGVSGKAIKSYTGISFVFHNHIVKINEAVPAYMDIGMYEENESIPYSQSWNLIYALQEALKRFEDEKAFVKIKETYDYVEEVITDMGLRLVSPKEHAAPIILTIVLSEDYSSKVVGDTLALQGYIVHYESSYLQKNNWIQIACLNHYKERDMKRMLNCLQMCLFQSGVHI
;
A
#
# COMPACT_ATOMS: atom_id res chain seq x y z
N MET A 1 11.11 29.68 1.84
CA MET A 1 10.78 28.26 1.56
C MET A 1 9.29 28.14 1.19
N GLY A 2 8.72 26.93 1.10
CA GLY A 2 7.26 26.74 0.97
C GLY A 2 6.60 26.40 2.31
N LEU A 3 5.26 26.49 2.39
CA LEU A 3 4.49 26.14 3.58
C LEU A 3 4.73 24.69 4.04
N ILE A 4 4.92 24.49 5.34
CA ILE A 4 5.12 23.19 5.99
C ILE A 4 3.86 22.83 6.77
N TYR A 5 3.44 21.56 6.69
CA TYR A 5 2.32 21.02 7.46
C TYR A 5 2.82 19.87 8.33
N LYS A 6 2.58 19.95 9.64
CA LYS A 6 3.02 18.93 10.59
C LYS A 6 2.04 18.83 11.77
N VAL A 7 2.22 17.78 12.57
CA VAL A 7 1.62 17.72 13.91
C VAL A 7 2.52 18.54 14.84
N ALA A 8 1.95 19.41 15.67
CA ALA A 8 2.71 20.19 16.63
C ALA A 8 3.33 19.28 17.71
N ASP A 9 4.61 19.48 17.98
CA ASP A 9 5.40 18.70 18.92
C ASP A 9 6.44 19.54 19.70
N GLN A 10 6.52 20.85 19.47
CA GLN A 10 7.45 21.75 20.16
C GLN A 10 6.74 22.83 20.99
N ASP A 11 7.36 23.22 22.10
CA ASP A 11 6.77 24.19 23.06
C ASP A 11 6.39 25.53 22.42
N TRP A 12 7.25 26.08 21.55
CA TRP A 12 6.99 27.35 20.86
C TRP A 12 5.80 27.26 19.88
N GLU A 13 5.53 26.07 19.32
CA GLU A 13 4.39 25.84 18.45
C GLU A 13 3.10 25.92 19.27
N PHE A 14 3.07 25.30 20.46
CA PHE A 14 1.93 25.37 21.38
C PHE A 14 1.66 26.79 21.88
N GLU A 15 2.70 27.54 22.23
CA GLU A 15 2.56 28.97 22.57
C GLU A 15 1.97 29.76 21.40
N SER A 16 2.45 29.51 20.18
CA SER A 16 1.97 30.20 18.97
C SER A 16 0.52 29.84 18.63
N ILE A 17 0.13 28.58 18.82
CA ILE A 17 -1.28 28.11 18.72
C ILE A 17 -2.17 28.91 19.68
N HIS A 18 -1.74 29.09 20.92
CA HIS A 18 -2.54 29.80 21.93
C HIS A 18 -2.71 31.29 21.61
N LYS A 19 -1.68 31.94 21.05
CA LYS A 19 -1.77 33.32 20.55
C LYS A 19 -2.71 33.44 19.35
N LEU A 20 -2.61 32.51 18.39
CA LEU A 20 -3.47 32.50 17.20
C LEU A 20 -4.95 32.24 17.57
N ASN A 21 -5.19 31.35 18.54
CA ASN A 21 -6.53 31.13 19.09
C ASN A 21 -7.10 32.39 19.73
N TYR A 22 -6.28 33.13 20.50
CA TYR A 22 -6.73 34.36 21.14
C TYR A 22 -7.18 35.37 20.10
N LYS A 23 -6.33 35.62 19.09
CA LYS A 23 -6.66 36.49 17.97
C LYS A 23 -7.98 36.07 17.31
N THR A 24 -8.15 34.77 17.01
CA THR A 24 -9.32 34.28 16.28
C THR A 24 -10.62 34.29 17.11
N PHE A 25 -10.60 33.79 18.35
CA PHE A 25 -11.79 33.52 19.16
C PHE A 25 -12.05 34.51 20.31
N VAL A 26 -11.23 35.56 20.41
CA VAL A 26 -11.45 36.70 21.32
C VAL A 26 -11.54 37.99 20.50
N GLU A 27 -10.53 38.28 19.67
CA GLU A 27 -10.47 39.57 18.96
C GLU A 27 -11.36 39.60 17.69
N GLU A 28 -11.47 38.49 16.95
CA GLU A 28 -12.24 38.45 15.69
C GLU A 28 -13.66 37.90 15.83
N ILE A 29 -13.79 36.82 16.59
CA ILE A 29 -15.06 36.21 16.95
C ILE A 29 -15.18 36.40 18.47
N PRO A 30 -16.01 37.32 18.97
CA PRO A 30 -16.08 37.64 20.40
C PRO A 30 -16.84 36.54 21.17
N GLN A 31 -16.28 35.33 21.18
CA GLN A 31 -16.83 34.17 21.87
C GLN A 31 -16.38 34.12 23.34
N HIS A 32 -15.29 34.81 23.67
CA HIS A 32 -14.62 34.76 24.95
C HIS A 32 -14.17 36.16 25.39
N GLU A 33 -13.98 36.35 26.70
CA GLU A 33 -13.53 37.61 27.30
C GLU A 33 -12.05 37.89 27.03
N GLU A 34 -11.69 39.17 26.98
CA GLU A 34 -10.31 39.62 26.82
C GLU A 34 -9.44 39.29 28.04
N THR A 35 -8.20 38.87 27.80
CA THR A 35 -7.22 38.59 28.85
C THR A 35 -5.96 39.41 28.64
N LYS A 36 -5.26 39.78 29.72
CA LYS A 36 -4.05 40.62 29.64
C LYS A 36 -2.91 39.92 28.94
N GLU A 37 -2.85 38.61 29.08
CA GLU A 37 -1.80 37.74 28.56
C GLU A 37 -1.96 37.48 27.05
N ARG A 38 -3.13 37.77 26.46
CA ARG A 38 -3.45 37.55 25.04
C ARG A 38 -3.22 36.11 24.57
N PHE A 39 -3.52 35.16 25.45
CA PHE A 39 -3.46 33.72 25.20
C PHE A 39 -4.84 33.10 25.33
N ARG A 40 -5.14 32.13 24.46
CA ARG A 40 -6.33 31.30 24.58
C ARG A 40 -5.98 29.82 24.43
N ILE A 41 -6.03 29.14 25.57
CA ILE A 41 -5.83 27.69 25.67
C ILE A 41 -7.20 27.00 25.52
N ASP A 42 -7.30 26.03 24.62
CA ASP A 42 -8.52 25.22 24.50
C ASP A 42 -8.70 24.37 25.77
N ARG A 43 -9.94 24.25 26.24
CA ARG A 43 -10.24 23.48 27.47
C ARG A 43 -9.81 22.01 27.38
N PHE A 44 -9.66 21.47 26.18
CA PHE A 44 -9.21 20.11 25.91
C PHE A 44 -7.75 20.03 25.42
N HIS A 45 -6.97 21.09 25.59
CA HIS A 45 -5.60 21.19 25.06
C HIS A 45 -4.74 19.94 25.32
N LYS A 46 -4.83 19.37 26.53
CA LYS A 46 -4.05 18.19 26.93
C LYS A 46 -4.37 16.91 26.14
N GLU A 47 -5.54 16.81 25.53
CA GLU A 47 -5.88 15.65 24.71
C GLU A 47 -6.25 15.99 23.26
N ASN A 48 -6.05 17.25 22.85
CA ASN A 48 -6.13 17.65 21.45
C ASN A 48 -4.81 17.35 20.73
N THR A 49 -4.91 16.88 19.50
CA THR A 49 -3.82 16.93 18.54
C THR A 49 -3.93 18.21 17.73
N TYR A 50 -2.83 18.94 17.58
CA TYR A 50 -2.78 20.16 16.78
C TYR A 50 -2.06 19.90 15.48
N LEU A 51 -2.74 20.13 14.37
CA LEU A 51 -2.19 20.08 13.03
C LEU A 51 -1.89 21.52 12.61
N ILE A 52 -0.65 21.83 12.30
CA ILE A 52 -0.18 23.20 12.09
C ILE A 52 0.31 23.42 10.67
N CYS A 53 0.24 24.68 10.24
CA CYS A 53 0.87 25.20 9.04
C CYS A 53 1.88 26.26 9.42
N LEU A 54 3.13 26.04 9.01
CA LEU A 54 4.24 26.94 9.21
C LEU A 54 4.63 27.59 7.88
N ASP A 55 4.94 28.89 7.92
CA ASP A 55 5.67 29.59 6.87
C ASP A 55 7.03 29.99 7.46
N GLU A 56 8.06 29.21 7.11
CA GLU A 56 9.36 29.22 7.83
C GLU A 56 9.10 28.94 9.33
N ASP A 57 9.51 29.80 10.26
CA ASP A 57 9.30 29.61 11.71
C ASP A 57 8.05 30.28 12.24
N ARG A 58 7.17 30.71 11.34
CA ARG A 58 5.95 31.39 11.73
C ARG A 58 4.77 30.44 11.61
N LEU A 59 4.08 30.21 12.73
CA LEU A 59 2.78 29.54 12.70
C LEU A 59 1.74 30.46 12.04
N VAL A 60 1.22 30.03 10.90
CA VAL A 60 0.26 30.79 10.08
C VAL A 60 -1.13 30.15 10.06
N GLY A 61 -1.27 28.92 10.53
CA GLY A 61 -2.57 28.30 10.73
C GLY A 61 -2.50 27.01 11.53
N MET A 62 -3.64 26.60 12.07
CA MET A 62 -3.76 25.36 12.81
C MET A 62 -5.19 24.80 12.78
N VAL A 63 -5.29 23.49 12.99
CA VAL A 63 -6.52 22.74 13.28
C VAL A 63 -6.31 21.91 14.53
N ALA A 64 -7.22 22.01 15.50
CA ALA A 64 -7.27 21.13 16.66
C ALA A 64 -8.24 19.98 16.41
N VAL A 65 -7.78 18.76 16.67
CA VAL A 65 -8.54 17.51 16.45
C VAL A 65 -8.54 16.70 17.74
N ARG A 66 -9.66 16.06 18.05
CA ARG A 66 -9.84 15.24 19.24
C ARG A 66 -10.45 13.89 18.89
N GLY A 67 -9.72 12.80 19.14
CA GLY A 67 -10.23 11.43 18.97
C GLY A 67 -10.80 10.80 20.25
N LYS A 68 -10.76 11.52 21.38
CA LYS A 68 -11.16 10.98 22.68
C LYS A 68 -12.36 11.74 23.24
N ARG A 69 -13.44 11.04 23.58
CA ARG A 69 -14.58 11.63 24.29
C ARG A 69 -14.22 11.98 25.75
N PRO A 70 -14.89 12.96 26.39
CA PRO A 70 -16.02 13.72 25.86
C PRO A 70 -15.60 14.77 24.82
N PHE A 71 -16.44 14.94 23.80
CA PHE A 71 -16.38 16.01 22.81
C PHE A 71 -17.05 17.27 23.33
N SER A 72 -16.87 18.39 22.65
CA SER A 72 -17.58 19.61 23.02
C SER A 72 -19.08 19.53 22.81
N LEU A 73 -19.49 18.79 21.78
CA LEU A 73 -20.89 18.54 21.48
C LEU A 73 -21.57 17.70 22.57
N ASP A 74 -20.87 16.86 23.33
CA ASP A 74 -21.46 16.12 24.46
C ASP A 74 -21.99 17.06 25.57
N TYR A 75 -21.44 18.27 25.67
CA TYR A 75 -21.90 19.28 26.61
C TYR A 75 -23.00 20.19 26.03
N LYS A 76 -23.28 20.08 24.72
CA LYS A 76 -24.25 20.92 24.00
C LYS A 76 -25.49 20.13 23.55
N ILE A 77 -25.37 18.82 23.41
CA ILE A 77 -26.40 17.91 22.90
C ILE A 77 -26.54 16.75 23.88
N SER A 78 -27.69 16.66 24.55
CA SER A 78 -27.94 15.67 25.61
C SER A 78 -27.99 14.23 25.12
N ASN A 79 -28.31 14.00 23.84
CA ASN A 79 -28.46 12.68 23.24
C ASN A 79 -27.53 12.48 22.04
N LEU A 80 -26.29 12.99 22.11
CA LEU A 80 -25.35 12.91 21.00
C LEU A 80 -25.15 11.46 20.52
N ASP A 81 -25.13 10.49 21.44
CA ASP A 81 -24.95 9.08 21.11
C ASP A 81 -26.01 8.54 20.13
N ILE A 82 -27.26 9.03 20.17
CA ILE A 82 -28.31 8.61 19.21
C ILE A 82 -27.90 8.96 17.79
N TYR A 83 -27.24 10.09 17.59
CA TYR A 83 -26.77 10.53 16.27
C TYR A 83 -25.48 9.82 15.83
N LEU A 84 -24.69 9.31 16.78
CA LEU A 84 -23.42 8.63 16.49
C LEU A 84 -23.58 7.13 16.32
N GLN A 85 -24.64 6.52 16.86
CA GLN A 85 -24.90 5.07 16.78
C GLN A 85 -24.93 4.52 15.36
N GLU A 86 -25.30 5.34 14.37
CA GLU A 86 -25.30 4.95 12.94
C GLU A 86 -23.91 5.06 12.28
N HIS A 87 -22.89 5.56 13.00
CA HIS A 87 -21.65 6.08 12.42
C HIS A 87 -20.38 5.69 13.20
N GLY A 88 -20.11 4.37 13.24
CA GLY A 88 -18.80 3.82 13.62
C GLY A 88 -18.35 4.05 15.07
N GLU A 89 -17.22 3.46 15.44
CA GLU A 89 -16.57 3.64 16.75
C GLU A 89 -15.46 4.70 16.72
N LYS A 90 -14.84 4.93 15.54
CA LYS A 90 -13.71 5.86 15.40
C LYS A 90 -14.16 7.28 15.05
N VAL A 91 -14.73 7.95 16.03
CA VAL A 91 -15.24 9.32 15.92
C VAL A 91 -14.18 10.34 16.32
N TYR A 92 -14.04 11.40 15.52
CA TYR A 92 -13.17 12.54 15.81
C TYR A 92 -13.97 13.84 15.86
N GLU A 93 -13.62 14.77 16.74
CA GLU A 93 -14.13 16.13 16.74
C GLU A 93 -13.07 17.10 16.20
N ILE A 94 -13.42 17.85 15.17
CA ILE A 94 -12.67 19.03 14.71
C ILE A 94 -13.07 20.19 15.62
N ARG A 95 -12.15 20.58 16.49
CA ARG A 95 -12.40 21.48 17.61
C ARG A 95 -12.29 22.94 17.22
N LEU A 96 -11.13 23.29 16.65
CA LEU A 96 -10.74 24.67 16.35
C LEU A 96 -10.07 24.67 14.98
N LEU A 97 -10.34 25.71 14.21
CA LEU A 97 -9.63 26.04 12.97
C LEU A 97 -9.29 27.52 13.04
N SER A 98 -8.01 27.85 12.93
CA SER A 98 -7.55 29.23 12.94
C SER A 98 -6.47 29.40 11.89
N VAL A 99 -6.61 30.42 11.06
CA VAL A 99 -5.64 30.77 10.02
C VAL A 99 -5.44 32.27 10.06
N GLU A 100 -4.20 32.72 9.95
CA GLU A 100 -3.84 34.13 9.85
C GLU A 100 -4.57 34.79 8.68
N ARG A 101 -5.07 36.02 8.87
CA ARG A 101 -5.97 36.69 7.91
C ARG A 101 -5.41 36.71 6.48
N GLU A 102 -4.11 36.97 6.34
CA GLU A 102 -3.40 37.04 5.06
C GLU A 102 -3.26 35.68 4.35
N TYR A 103 -3.45 34.56 5.05
CA TYR A 103 -3.32 33.19 4.54
C TYR A 103 -4.66 32.47 4.32
N ARG A 104 -5.81 33.09 4.67
CA ARG A 104 -7.16 32.46 4.64
C ARG A 104 -7.63 32.09 3.24
N ASN A 105 -7.34 32.93 2.24
CA ASN A 105 -7.75 32.68 0.85
C ASN A 105 -6.67 31.94 0.04
N GLY A 106 -5.71 31.31 0.72
CA GLY A 106 -4.49 30.81 0.13
C GLY A 106 -4.24 29.32 0.35
N ARG A 107 -3.00 28.92 0.07
CA ARG A 107 -2.55 27.53 0.16
C ARG A 107 -2.55 26.99 1.59
N ALA A 108 -2.44 27.84 2.62
CA ALA A 108 -2.38 27.43 4.01
C ALA A 108 -3.65 26.68 4.45
N LEU A 109 -4.84 27.29 4.28
CA LEU A 109 -6.10 26.69 4.67
C LEU A 109 -6.36 25.37 3.91
N LEU A 110 -6.20 25.39 2.59
CA LEU A 110 -6.38 24.18 1.76
C LEU A 110 -5.40 23.08 2.16
N GLY A 111 -4.14 23.42 2.42
CA GLY A 111 -3.16 22.43 2.86
C GLY A 111 -3.47 21.87 4.25
N LEU A 112 -3.97 22.69 5.18
CA LEU A 112 -4.44 22.22 6.50
C LEU A 112 -5.63 21.27 6.38
N ILE A 113 -6.61 21.59 5.54
CA ILE A 113 -7.76 20.70 5.29
C ILE A 113 -7.30 19.36 4.71
N ARG A 114 -6.38 19.39 3.74
CA ARG A 114 -5.81 18.16 3.16
C ARG A 114 -5.04 17.36 4.20
N PHE A 115 -4.22 18.02 5.01
CA PHE A 115 -3.41 17.39 6.05
C PHE A 115 -4.30 16.79 7.16
N LEU A 116 -5.37 17.51 7.55
CA LEU A 116 -6.42 17.03 8.45
C LEU A 116 -7.06 15.76 7.92
N HIS A 117 -7.52 15.76 6.67
CA HIS A 117 -8.17 14.58 6.10
C HIS A 117 -7.25 13.36 6.09
N ARG A 118 -5.98 13.54 5.70
CA ARG A 118 -4.97 12.46 5.73
C ARG A 118 -4.68 11.98 7.15
N TYR A 119 -4.58 12.89 8.12
CA TYR A 119 -4.42 12.54 9.52
C TYR A 119 -5.58 11.69 10.03
N LEU A 120 -6.81 12.07 9.71
CA LEU A 120 -8.01 11.32 10.08
C LEU A 120 -8.03 9.94 9.41
N LEU A 121 -7.74 9.84 8.11
CA LEU A 121 -7.65 8.57 7.37
C LEU A 121 -6.59 7.63 7.94
N LEU A 122 -5.40 8.15 8.23
CA LEU A 122 -4.30 7.37 8.83
C LEU A 122 -4.68 6.79 10.19
N ASN A 123 -5.52 7.49 10.95
CA ASN A 123 -6.05 7.00 12.22
C ASN A 123 -7.36 6.20 12.07
N GLY A 124 -7.81 5.96 10.83
CA GLY A 124 -8.96 5.14 10.48
C GLY A 124 -10.29 5.71 10.94
N TYR A 125 -10.46 7.04 10.93
CA TYR A 125 -11.75 7.63 11.31
C TYR A 125 -12.91 7.12 10.46
N GLU A 126 -14.07 6.99 11.09
CA GLU A 126 -15.33 6.65 10.41
C GLU A 126 -16.25 7.87 10.34
N LEU A 127 -16.08 8.81 11.27
CA LEU A 127 -16.88 10.01 11.40
C LEU A 127 -16.05 11.16 11.97
N ALA A 128 -16.15 12.33 11.34
CA ALA A 128 -15.65 13.58 11.90
C ALA A 128 -16.80 14.53 12.21
N LEU A 129 -16.82 15.08 13.41
CA LEU A 129 -17.81 16.02 13.93
C LEU A 129 -17.25 17.41 14.00
N ILE A 130 -18.10 18.41 13.84
CA ILE A 130 -17.76 19.81 14.08
C ILE A 130 -18.95 20.57 14.68
N SER A 131 -18.64 21.55 15.53
CA SER A 131 -19.56 22.61 15.94
C SER A 131 -19.26 23.83 15.07
N ALA A 132 -19.74 23.84 13.83
CA ALA A 132 -19.39 24.83 12.81
C ALA A 132 -19.95 26.23 13.15
N THR A 133 -19.18 27.28 12.87
CA THR A 133 -19.70 28.66 12.94
C THR A 133 -20.71 28.88 11.82
N THR A 134 -21.80 29.60 12.09
CA THR A 134 -22.81 29.93 11.06
C THR A 134 -22.25 30.79 9.92
N ARG A 135 -21.10 31.44 10.12
CA ARG A 135 -20.41 32.28 9.13
C ARG A 135 -19.70 31.48 8.04
N GLU A 136 -19.31 30.23 8.33
CA GLU A 136 -18.46 29.41 7.45
C GLU A 136 -19.18 28.15 6.94
N LEU A 137 -20.52 28.10 7.02
CA LEU A 137 -21.30 26.91 6.64
C LEU A 137 -21.04 26.48 5.19
N ALA A 138 -20.93 27.42 4.26
CA ALA A 138 -20.65 27.15 2.87
C ALA A 138 -19.33 26.37 2.67
N LEU A 139 -18.28 26.68 3.44
CA LEU A 139 -17.02 25.95 3.38
C LEU A 139 -17.19 24.50 3.86
N TYR A 140 -17.88 24.30 4.98
CA TYR A 140 -18.10 22.95 5.51
C TYR A 140 -19.00 22.10 4.60
N GLU A 141 -20.04 22.68 4.01
CA GLU A 141 -20.87 22.01 2.99
C GLU A 141 -20.04 21.63 1.75
N GLN A 142 -19.13 22.50 1.29
CA GLN A 142 -18.21 22.20 0.20
C GLN A 142 -17.24 21.05 0.50
N MET A 143 -16.94 20.83 1.79
CA MET A 143 -16.17 19.70 2.32
C MET A 143 -17.03 18.44 2.57
N GLY A 144 -18.32 18.48 2.24
CA GLY A 144 -19.23 17.35 2.37
C GLY A 144 -19.90 17.21 3.74
N PHE A 145 -19.71 18.15 4.66
CA PHE A 145 -20.36 18.08 5.97
C PHE A 145 -21.88 18.25 5.84
N LYS A 146 -22.62 17.51 6.66
CA LYS A 146 -24.09 17.60 6.76
C LYS A 146 -24.52 17.97 8.17
N PHE A 147 -25.59 18.75 8.27
CA PHE A 147 -26.24 19.06 9.54
C PHE A 147 -26.93 17.82 10.10
N PHE A 148 -26.85 17.62 11.42
CA PHE A 148 -27.58 16.53 12.09
C PHE A 148 -28.39 16.99 13.31
N HIS A 149 -28.26 18.25 13.71
CA HIS A 149 -28.95 18.81 14.87
C HIS A 149 -29.28 20.30 14.62
N THR A 150 -30.18 20.88 15.42
CA THR A 150 -30.43 22.32 15.44
C THR A 150 -29.23 23.11 15.99
N LEU A 151 -29.24 24.44 15.79
CA LEU A 151 -28.21 25.34 16.31
C LEU A 151 -28.03 25.21 17.82
N VAL A 152 -26.77 25.26 18.26
CA VAL A 152 -26.34 25.21 19.67
C VAL A 152 -25.48 26.43 20.01
N GLY A 153 -25.46 26.85 21.27
CA GLY A 153 -24.71 28.03 21.71
C GLY A 153 -25.61 29.17 22.16
N THR A 154 -25.06 30.38 22.25
CA THR A 154 -25.81 31.61 22.60
C THR A 154 -26.28 32.32 21.33
N GLU A 155 -27.18 33.30 21.46
CA GLU A 155 -27.62 34.12 20.30
C GLU A 155 -26.45 34.85 19.62
N GLU A 156 -25.46 35.30 20.40
CA GLU A 156 -24.27 36.01 19.91
C GLU A 156 -23.24 35.06 19.27
N ALA A 157 -23.30 33.77 19.58
CA ALA A 157 -22.37 32.75 19.10
C ALA A 157 -23.09 31.41 18.86
N ALA A 158 -23.94 31.39 17.84
CA ALA A 158 -24.64 30.20 17.38
C ALA A 158 -23.71 29.32 16.52
N PHE A 159 -23.77 28.01 16.76
CA PHE A 159 -23.01 27.00 16.03
C PHE A 159 -23.93 25.92 15.48
N GLN A 160 -23.58 25.39 14.33
CA GLN A 160 -24.30 24.32 13.66
C GLN A 160 -23.54 23.00 13.85
N PRO A 161 -24.11 22.01 14.57
CA PRO A 161 -23.53 20.68 14.64
C PRO A 161 -23.58 20.01 13.26
N MET A 162 -22.42 19.56 12.78
CA MET A 162 -22.27 18.89 11.48
C MET A 162 -21.37 17.65 11.59
N TYR A 163 -21.52 16.75 10.63
CA TYR A 163 -20.69 15.55 10.50
C TYR A 163 -20.25 15.30 9.07
N VAL A 164 -19.15 14.57 8.90
CA VAL A 164 -18.69 14.06 7.61
C VAL A 164 -18.09 12.66 7.78
N THR A 165 -18.35 11.78 6.81
CA THR A 165 -17.67 10.47 6.70
C THR A 165 -16.56 10.55 5.65
N PRO A 166 -15.61 9.59 5.61
CA PRO A 166 -14.60 9.54 4.55
C PRO A 166 -15.19 9.63 3.13
N ALA A 167 -16.23 8.83 2.85
CA ALA A 167 -16.89 8.83 1.55
C ALA A 167 -17.55 10.19 1.22
N MET A 168 -18.23 10.81 2.20
CA MET A 168 -18.83 12.13 2.00
C MET A 168 -17.78 13.21 1.70
N PHE A 169 -16.62 13.14 2.36
CA PHE A 169 -15.52 14.06 2.08
C PHE A 169 -14.97 13.83 0.67
N GLU A 170 -14.67 12.58 0.29
CA GLU A 170 -14.13 12.24 -1.03
C GLU A 170 -15.04 12.65 -2.19
N GLU A 171 -16.35 12.48 -2.03
CA GLU A 171 -17.38 12.88 -3.02
C GLU A 171 -17.60 14.40 -3.08
N SER A 172 -17.08 15.15 -2.10
CA SER A 172 -17.26 16.59 -2.02
C SER A 172 -16.44 17.36 -3.06
N SER A 173 -16.83 18.61 -3.32
CA SER A 173 -16.12 19.50 -4.24
C SER A 173 -14.65 19.73 -3.86
N VAL A 174 -14.38 19.76 -2.55
CA VAL A 174 -13.03 19.93 -1.98
C VAL A 174 -12.26 18.61 -2.02
N GLY A 175 -12.89 17.50 -1.59
CA GLY A 175 -12.25 16.19 -1.55
C GLY A 175 -11.82 15.70 -2.93
N GLY A 176 -12.68 15.78 -3.94
CA GLY A 176 -12.36 15.34 -5.31
C GLY A 176 -11.14 16.02 -5.93
N ILE A 177 -10.77 17.23 -5.47
CA ILE A 177 -9.59 17.96 -5.93
C ILE A 177 -8.34 17.63 -5.08
N MET A 178 -8.53 17.29 -3.81
CA MET A 178 -7.47 17.36 -2.78
C MET A 178 -6.94 16.02 -2.29
N THR A 179 -7.55 14.90 -2.68
CA THR A 179 -7.21 13.54 -2.21
C THR A 179 -6.11 12.84 -3.00
N LYS A 180 -5.46 13.51 -3.97
CA LYS A 180 -4.43 12.84 -4.76
C LYS A 180 -3.26 12.38 -3.87
N GLU A 181 -3.11 11.07 -3.78
CA GLU A 181 -1.98 10.37 -3.17
C GLU A 181 -1.04 9.85 -4.25
N TYR A 182 0.22 9.67 -3.87
CA TYR A 182 1.26 9.10 -4.71
C TYR A 182 1.72 7.80 -4.07
N THR A 183 1.34 6.68 -4.67
CA THR A 183 1.60 5.34 -4.13
C THR A 183 2.93 4.76 -4.63
N PHE A 184 3.79 4.44 -3.68
CA PHE A 184 5.04 3.71 -3.84
C PHE A 184 4.94 2.31 -3.19
N LEU A 185 3.73 1.76 -3.18
CA LEU A 185 3.46 0.42 -2.67
C LEU A 185 3.77 -0.65 -3.74
N PRO A 186 4.25 -1.84 -3.36
CA PRO A 186 4.35 -2.98 -4.27
C PRO A 186 2.97 -3.61 -4.60
N GLY A 187 1.88 -2.96 -4.26
CA GLY A 187 0.49 -3.43 -4.39
C GLY A 187 -0.37 -2.91 -3.24
N PRO A 188 -1.56 -2.33 -3.49
CA PRO A 188 -2.16 -2.08 -4.81
C PRO A 188 -1.35 -1.06 -5.63
N VAL A 189 -1.35 -1.23 -6.95
CA VAL A 189 -0.66 -0.39 -7.93
C VAL A 189 -1.67 0.46 -8.71
N ASP A 190 -1.19 1.49 -9.41
CA ASP A 190 -2.03 2.33 -10.24
C ASP A 190 -2.66 1.52 -11.38
N ILE A 191 -3.99 1.56 -11.46
CA ILE A 191 -4.75 0.92 -12.53
C ILE A 191 -4.90 1.91 -13.69
N GLU A 192 -4.65 1.45 -14.91
CA GLU A 192 -4.83 2.26 -16.13
C GLU A 192 -6.33 2.42 -16.48
N GLU A 193 -6.68 3.48 -17.19
CA GLU A 193 -8.07 3.83 -17.44
C GLU A 193 -8.80 2.80 -18.32
N ASN A 194 -8.12 2.20 -19.29
CA ASN A 194 -8.65 1.08 -20.08
C ASN A 194 -8.95 -0.14 -19.21
N VAL A 195 -8.10 -0.43 -18.22
CA VAL A 195 -8.29 -1.54 -17.27
C VAL A 195 -9.49 -1.27 -16.36
N ARG A 196 -9.65 -0.04 -15.84
CA ARG A 196 -10.84 0.40 -15.10
C ARG A 196 -12.12 0.23 -15.93
N LYS A 197 -12.11 0.71 -17.17
CA LYS A 197 -13.26 0.60 -18.10
C LYS A 197 -13.64 -0.85 -18.37
N ALA A 198 -12.65 -1.73 -18.58
CA ALA A 198 -12.89 -3.16 -18.78
C ALA A 198 -13.51 -3.82 -17.53
N PHE A 199 -13.00 -3.48 -16.34
CA PHE A 199 -13.54 -3.95 -15.07
C PHE A 199 -15.00 -3.51 -14.86
N SER A 200 -15.38 -2.30 -15.27
CA SER A 200 -16.74 -1.76 -15.11
C SER A 200 -17.76 -2.24 -16.15
N THR A 201 -17.39 -3.19 -17.03
CA THR A 201 -18.33 -3.71 -18.04
C THR A 201 -19.38 -4.65 -17.45
N ARG A 202 -20.50 -4.82 -18.16
CA ARG A 202 -21.53 -5.78 -17.78
C ARG A 202 -20.95 -7.22 -17.80
N PRO A 203 -21.12 -8.01 -16.71
CA PRO A 203 -20.62 -9.39 -16.68
C PRO A 203 -21.34 -10.27 -17.69
N ILE A 204 -20.61 -11.26 -18.23
CA ILE A 204 -21.16 -12.34 -19.06
C ILE A 204 -20.88 -13.70 -18.43
N SER A 205 -21.60 -14.72 -18.89
CA SER A 205 -21.41 -16.10 -18.39
C SER A 205 -20.02 -16.64 -18.73
N HIS A 206 -19.35 -17.25 -17.74
CA HIS A 206 -18.07 -17.96 -17.90
C HIS A 206 -18.16 -19.18 -18.84
N ARG A 207 -19.38 -19.65 -19.13
CA ARG A 207 -19.64 -20.72 -20.11
C ARG A 207 -19.83 -20.19 -21.53
N SER A 208 -19.94 -18.87 -21.72
CA SER A 208 -20.14 -18.28 -23.05
C SER A 208 -18.88 -18.40 -23.92
N LYS A 209 -19.07 -18.48 -25.25
CA LYS A 209 -17.94 -18.53 -26.19
C LYS A 209 -17.07 -17.28 -26.11
N SER A 210 -17.67 -16.10 -25.92
CA SER A 210 -16.95 -14.84 -25.75
C SER A 210 -16.03 -14.86 -24.54
N PHE A 211 -16.47 -15.46 -23.43
CA PHE A 211 -15.63 -15.63 -22.25
C PHE A 211 -14.46 -16.58 -22.52
N GLN A 212 -14.72 -17.74 -23.15
CA GLN A 212 -13.67 -18.71 -23.47
C GLN A 212 -12.59 -18.07 -24.35
N VAL A 213 -12.98 -17.34 -25.41
CA VAL A 213 -12.04 -16.62 -26.28
C VAL A 213 -11.21 -15.60 -25.49
N MET A 214 -11.82 -14.88 -24.55
CA MET A 214 -11.09 -13.94 -23.70
C MET A 214 -10.09 -14.65 -22.78
N MET A 215 -10.52 -15.72 -22.12
CA MET A 215 -9.64 -16.55 -21.28
C MET A 215 -8.46 -17.09 -22.08
N ASP A 216 -8.69 -17.62 -23.29
CA ASP A 216 -7.63 -18.13 -24.16
C ASP A 216 -6.65 -17.03 -24.57
N ASN A 217 -7.13 -15.82 -24.86
CA ASN A 217 -6.28 -14.68 -25.18
C ASN A 217 -5.42 -14.25 -23.98
N VAL A 218 -5.99 -14.23 -22.77
CA VAL A 218 -5.24 -13.96 -21.54
C VAL A 218 -4.15 -15.01 -21.34
N LYS A 219 -4.50 -16.30 -21.45
CA LYS A 219 -3.54 -17.40 -21.36
C LYS A 219 -2.41 -17.21 -22.37
N LYS A 220 -2.71 -17.00 -23.65
CA LYS A 220 -1.71 -16.77 -24.70
C LYS A 220 -0.75 -15.62 -24.39
N ARG A 221 -1.25 -14.51 -23.87
CA ARG A 221 -0.42 -13.35 -23.49
C ARG A 221 0.52 -13.67 -22.32
N LEU A 222 -0.01 -14.34 -21.29
CA LEU A 222 0.78 -14.79 -20.14
C LEU A 222 1.88 -15.79 -20.57
N LEU A 223 1.55 -16.74 -21.45
CA LEU A 223 2.50 -17.71 -21.98
C LEU A 223 3.56 -17.05 -22.87
N HIS A 224 3.17 -16.09 -23.70
CA HIS A 224 4.13 -15.33 -24.52
C HIS A 224 5.13 -14.56 -23.64
N MET A 225 4.62 -13.88 -22.61
CA MET A 225 5.44 -13.08 -21.68
C MET A 225 6.40 -13.91 -20.83
N THR A 226 6.04 -15.17 -20.52
CA THR A 226 6.80 -16.02 -19.58
C THR A 226 7.50 -17.21 -20.24
N LYS A 227 7.18 -17.50 -21.51
CA LYS A 227 7.64 -18.67 -22.27
C LYS A 227 7.30 -20.04 -21.67
N ALA A 228 6.42 -20.10 -20.66
CA ALA A 228 5.84 -21.36 -20.20
C ALA A 228 4.95 -21.98 -21.29
N LYS A 229 4.73 -23.29 -21.22
CA LYS A 229 3.85 -24.01 -22.16
C LYS A 229 2.38 -23.94 -21.78
N HIS A 230 2.07 -23.96 -20.48
CA HIS A 230 0.70 -23.96 -19.96
C HIS A 230 0.56 -23.00 -18.78
N VAL A 231 -0.65 -22.46 -18.60
CA VAL A 231 -1.00 -21.60 -17.46
C VAL A 231 -2.45 -21.81 -17.06
N GLN A 232 -2.68 -21.96 -15.76
CA GLN A 232 -3.99 -22.10 -15.16
C GLN A 232 -4.34 -20.90 -14.29
N LEU A 233 -5.59 -20.45 -14.40
CA LEU A 233 -6.11 -19.24 -13.76
C LEU A 233 -7.18 -19.61 -12.73
N MET A 234 -6.98 -19.15 -11.49
CA MET A 234 -7.93 -19.34 -10.38
C MET A 234 -8.32 -17.97 -9.81
N LEU A 235 -9.54 -17.85 -9.29
CA LEU A 235 -9.93 -16.64 -8.55
C LEU A 235 -9.34 -16.71 -7.15
N GLY A 236 -8.37 -15.84 -6.90
CA GLY A 236 -7.64 -15.80 -5.65
C GLY A 236 -6.39 -14.95 -5.74
N THR A 237 -5.68 -14.86 -4.63
CA THR A 237 -4.40 -14.15 -4.53
C THR A 237 -3.25 -15.09 -4.91
N GLY A 238 -2.03 -14.56 -5.07
CA GLY A 238 -0.86 -15.40 -5.32
C GLY A 238 -0.62 -16.48 -4.24
N THR A 239 -1.10 -16.26 -3.01
CA THR A 239 -1.13 -17.28 -1.95
C THR A 239 -1.86 -18.55 -2.38
N LEU A 240 -2.98 -18.42 -3.10
CA LEU A 240 -3.74 -19.56 -3.63
C LEU A 240 -2.92 -20.34 -4.67
N ALA A 241 -2.16 -19.64 -5.52
CA ALA A 241 -1.27 -20.31 -6.47
C ALA A 241 -0.17 -21.10 -5.76
N ASN A 242 0.42 -20.55 -4.69
CA ASN A 242 1.41 -21.27 -3.89
C ASN A 242 0.79 -22.49 -3.17
N ASP A 243 -0.43 -22.37 -2.62
CA ASP A 243 -1.14 -23.51 -2.03
C ASP A 243 -1.44 -24.61 -3.07
N ALA A 244 -1.88 -24.24 -4.28
CA ALA A 244 -2.11 -25.20 -5.36
C ALA A 244 -0.83 -25.92 -5.77
N ILE A 245 0.29 -25.21 -5.92
CA ILE A 245 1.61 -25.82 -6.20
C ILE A 245 2.00 -26.78 -5.08
N ALA A 246 1.93 -26.35 -3.81
CA ALA A 246 2.27 -27.18 -2.67
C ALA A 246 1.42 -28.47 -2.62
N LEU A 247 0.13 -28.39 -2.98
CA LEU A 247 -0.75 -29.54 -3.01
C LEU A 247 -0.46 -30.48 -4.19
N GLN A 248 -0.12 -29.96 -5.38
CA GLN A 248 0.29 -30.81 -6.50
C GLN A 248 1.61 -31.53 -6.23
N LEU A 249 2.55 -30.88 -5.51
CA LEU A 249 3.80 -31.50 -5.09
C LEU A 249 3.60 -32.72 -4.19
N ARG A 250 2.44 -32.91 -3.55
CA ARG A 250 2.13 -34.15 -2.79
C ARG A 250 2.07 -35.39 -3.68
N SER A 251 1.91 -35.21 -4.98
CA SER A 251 1.95 -36.31 -5.96
C SER A 251 3.36 -36.82 -6.20
N LEU A 252 4.37 -36.04 -5.79
CA LEU A 252 5.77 -36.41 -5.83
C LEU A 252 6.12 -37.14 -4.53
N LYS A 253 6.80 -38.29 -4.65
CA LYS A 253 7.13 -39.14 -3.50
C LYS A 253 8.46 -38.78 -2.85
N GLY A 254 9.32 -38.08 -3.60
CA GLY A 254 10.65 -37.69 -3.17
C GLY A 254 10.65 -36.49 -2.22
N LYS A 255 11.78 -36.35 -1.55
CA LYS A 255 12.05 -35.24 -0.61
C LYS A 255 12.26 -33.95 -1.41
N GLY A 256 11.77 -32.82 -0.91
CA GLY A 256 12.03 -31.50 -1.49
C GLY A 256 13.03 -30.67 -0.72
N LEU A 257 13.43 -29.55 -1.32
CA LEU A 257 14.23 -28.52 -0.70
C LEU A 257 13.56 -27.15 -0.91
N VAL A 258 13.21 -26.46 0.17
CA VAL A 258 12.65 -25.10 0.11
C VAL A 258 13.74 -24.08 0.45
N LEU A 259 13.96 -23.10 -0.42
CA LEU A 259 14.98 -22.06 -0.24
C LEU A 259 14.32 -20.79 0.30
N THR A 260 14.93 -20.15 1.30
CA THR A 260 14.41 -18.90 1.89
C THR A 260 15.52 -17.94 2.32
N ASN A 261 15.38 -16.68 1.92
CA ASN A 261 16.19 -15.54 2.34
C ASN A 261 15.32 -14.30 2.65
N GLY A 262 14.07 -14.53 3.08
CA GLY A 262 13.11 -13.48 3.36
C GLY A 262 11.71 -13.96 3.77
N GLU A 263 10.80 -13.02 3.96
CA GLU A 263 9.43 -13.25 4.44
C GLU A 263 8.64 -14.17 3.50
N PHE A 264 8.73 -13.97 2.18
CA PHE A 264 7.94 -14.77 1.23
C PHE A 264 8.49 -16.19 1.09
N GLY A 265 9.81 -16.40 1.16
CA GLY A 265 10.40 -17.73 1.25
C GLY A 265 9.97 -18.48 2.52
N ASN A 266 9.88 -17.77 3.66
CA ASN A 266 9.35 -18.36 4.91
C ASN A 266 7.86 -18.75 4.77
N ARG A 267 7.08 -18.03 3.95
CA ARG A 267 5.71 -18.42 3.61
C ARG A 267 5.68 -19.69 2.77
N LEU A 268 6.60 -19.88 1.80
CA LEU A 268 6.70 -21.14 1.04
C LEU A 268 6.96 -22.33 1.97
N VAL A 269 7.84 -22.19 2.96
CA VAL A 269 8.04 -23.19 4.02
C VAL A 269 6.73 -23.46 4.76
N GLY A 270 5.96 -22.42 5.07
CA GLY A 270 4.64 -22.51 5.68
C GLY A 270 3.60 -23.25 4.81
N HIS A 271 3.63 -23.04 3.49
CA HIS A 271 2.77 -23.76 2.53
C HIS A 271 3.16 -25.24 2.45
N ALA A 272 4.45 -25.54 2.31
CA ALA A 272 4.97 -26.91 2.28
C ALA A 272 4.60 -27.71 3.55
N LYS A 273 4.71 -27.09 4.74
CA LYS A 273 4.26 -27.70 6.01
C LYS A 273 2.77 -27.99 6.04
N ARG A 274 1.93 -27.03 5.61
CA ARG A 274 0.46 -27.21 5.58
C ARG A 274 0.03 -28.30 4.61
N ALA A 275 0.70 -28.40 3.46
CA ALA A 275 0.51 -29.47 2.49
C ALA A 275 1.12 -30.82 2.94
N ARG A 276 1.82 -30.86 4.09
CA ARG A 276 2.48 -32.05 4.64
C ARG A 276 3.50 -32.67 3.68
N LEU A 277 4.25 -31.81 2.97
CA LEU A 277 5.35 -32.26 2.12
C LEU A 277 6.52 -32.78 2.97
N HIS A 278 7.29 -33.73 2.44
CA HIS A 278 8.57 -34.12 3.00
C HIS A 278 9.67 -33.25 2.39
N PHE A 279 10.28 -32.36 3.17
CA PHE A 279 11.25 -31.40 2.66
C PHE A 279 12.25 -30.95 3.73
N ASP A 280 13.44 -30.53 3.28
CA ASP A 280 14.39 -29.75 4.08
C ASP A 280 14.30 -28.26 3.71
N THR A 281 14.83 -27.40 4.57
CA THR A 281 14.90 -25.95 4.31
C THR A 281 16.36 -25.51 4.24
N TYR A 282 16.75 -24.88 3.13
CA TYR A 282 17.98 -24.11 3.04
C TYR A 282 17.66 -22.64 3.32
N LYS A 283 18.26 -22.10 4.37
CA LYS A 283 17.94 -20.77 4.88
C LYS A 283 19.17 -19.87 4.88
N LYS A 284 19.00 -18.66 4.36
CA LYS A 284 19.89 -17.52 4.56
C LYS A 284 19.17 -16.44 5.36
N GLU A 285 19.94 -15.52 5.93
CA GLU A 285 19.36 -14.37 6.63
C GLU A 285 18.66 -13.43 5.65
N MET A 286 17.78 -12.56 6.17
CA MET A 286 17.04 -11.63 5.32
C MET A 286 17.99 -10.63 4.66
N GLY A 287 18.07 -10.67 3.33
CA GLY A 287 18.97 -9.81 2.54
C GLY A 287 20.25 -10.51 2.09
N ASP A 288 20.54 -11.71 2.59
CA ASP A 288 21.68 -12.50 2.14
C ASP A 288 21.33 -13.30 0.86
N PRO A 289 22.21 -13.34 -0.14
CA PRO A 289 22.03 -14.20 -1.31
C PRO A 289 22.16 -15.67 -0.94
N PHE A 290 21.53 -16.53 -1.75
CA PHE A 290 21.85 -17.96 -1.72
C PHE A 290 23.29 -18.18 -2.18
N ILE A 291 23.96 -19.18 -1.59
CA ILE A 291 25.31 -19.55 -1.99
C ILE A 291 25.20 -20.82 -2.84
N TYR A 292 25.32 -20.66 -4.15
CA TYR A 292 25.04 -21.72 -5.12
C TYR A 292 25.98 -22.92 -5.00
N THR A 293 27.23 -22.72 -4.59
CA THR A 293 28.16 -23.81 -4.29
C THR A 293 27.69 -24.65 -3.09
N GLU A 294 27.12 -24.04 -2.06
CA GLU A 294 26.53 -24.78 -0.94
C GLU A 294 25.29 -25.57 -1.40
N LEU A 295 24.47 -24.97 -2.28
CA LEU A 295 23.30 -25.63 -2.85
C LEU A 295 23.69 -26.84 -3.69
N GLU A 296 24.74 -26.74 -4.51
CA GLU A 296 25.26 -27.85 -5.32
C GLU A 296 25.66 -29.05 -4.44
N GLU A 297 26.41 -28.80 -3.35
CA GLU A 297 26.81 -29.83 -2.38
C GLU A 297 25.60 -30.49 -1.69
N ILE A 298 24.64 -29.67 -1.26
CA ILE A 298 23.40 -30.13 -0.62
C ILE A 298 22.57 -30.97 -1.59
N MET A 299 22.42 -30.51 -2.84
CA MET A 299 21.61 -31.17 -3.87
C MET A 299 22.18 -32.52 -4.26
N THR A 300 23.51 -32.60 -4.41
CA THR A 300 24.22 -33.84 -4.75
C THR A 300 24.08 -34.92 -3.67
N THR A 301 24.08 -34.51 -2.40
CA THR A 301 24.07 -35.45 -1.26
C THR A 301 22.68 -35.75 -0.71
N GLY A 302 21.72 -34.82 -0.85
CA GLY A 302 20.43 -34.86 -0.18
C GLY A 302 19.32 -35.64 -0.89
N ASN A 303 19.56 -36.13 -2.12
CA ASN A 303 18.60 -36.90 -2.93
C ASN A 303 17.20 -36.26 -2.98
N TYR A 304 17.14 -35.03 -3.47
CA TYR A 304 15.91 -34.25 -3.57
C TYR A 304 15.25 -34.44 -4.94
N GLU A 305 13.92 -34.48 -4.97
CA GLU A 305 13.13 -34.55 -6.22
C GLU A 305 12.72 -33.16 -6.73
N TRP A 306 12.59 -32.17 -5.84
CA TRP A 306 12.13 -30.82 -6.21
C TRP A 306 12.74 -29.73 -5.34
N ILE A 307 12.87 -28.54 -5.91
CA ILE A 307 13.23 -27.31 -5.20
C ILE A 307 12.08 -26.30 -5.30
N TRP A 308 11.90 -25.49 -4.26
CA TRP A 308 10.97 -24.37 -4.30
C TRP A 308 11.55 -23.10 -3.67
N PHE A 309 11.53 -21.98 -4.39
CA PHE A 309 12.10 -20.71 -3.93
C PHE A 309 11.28 -19.51 -4.44
N VAL A 310 11.56 -18.31 -3.92
CA VAL A 310 10.98 -17.06 -4.41
C VAL A 310 11.95 -16.41 -5.40
N HIS A 311 11.49 -16.06 -6.60
CA HIS A 311 12.33 -15.40 -7.60
C HIS A 311 12.72 -13.99 -7.15
N HIS A 312 11.73 -13.17 -6.81
CA HIS A 312 11.95 -11.83 -6.27
C HIS A 312 11.39 -11.72 -4.85
N GLU A 313 12.27 -11.82 -3.86
CA GLU A 313 11.95 -11.73 -2.44
C GLU A 313 11.66 -10.26 -2.09
N THR A 314 10.41 -9.86 -2.30
CA THR A 314 9.97 -8.47 -2.19
C THR A 314 10.15 -7.89 -0.79
N SER A 315 10.28 -8.72 0.25
CA SER A 315 10.54 -8.23 1.60
C SER A 315 11.93 -7.65 1.81
N THR A 316 12.90 -8.03 0.96
CA THR A 316 14.30 -7.60 1.04
C THR A 316 14.76 -6.87 -0.22
N GLY A 317 14.04 -7.02 -1.35
CA GLY A 317 14.45 -6.52 -2.67
C GLY A 317 15.32 -7.51 -3.45
N MET A 318 15.60 -8.69 -2.89
CA MET A 318 16.49 -9.69 -3.47
C MET A 318 15.89 -10.34 -4.72
N LEU A 319 16.72 -10.50 -5.74
CA LEU A 319 16.49 -11.31 -6.93
C LEU A 319 17.35 -12.57 -6.83
N ASN A 320 16.72 -13.70 -6.61
CA ASN A 320 17.37 -15.00 -6.61
C ASN A 320 17.50 -15.49 -8.06
N ASP A 321 18.71 -15.88 -8.49
CA ASP A 321 18.99 -16.23 -9.88
C ASP A 321 18.25 -17.52 -10.30
N LEU A 322 17.21 -17.34 -11.13
CA LEU A 322 16.43 -18.43 -11.69
C LEU A 322 17.23 -19.28 -12.70
N ASN A 323 18.14 -18.67 -13.47
CA ASN A 323 18.91 -19.39 -14.49
C ASN A 323 19.94 -20.32 -13.83
N GLU A 324 20.59 -19.85 -12.78
CA GLU A 324 21.54 -20.65 -12.01
C GLU A 324 20.85 -21.83 -11.32
N LEU A 325 19.69 -21.61 -10.68
CA LEU A 325 18.91 -22.71 -10.10
C LEU A 325 18.34 -23.67 -11.15
N ASN A 326 17.93 -23.17 -12.32
CA ASN A 326 17.52 -24.04 -13.43
C ASN A 326 18.68 -24.95 -13.87
N THR A 327 19.89 -24.40 -13.98
CA THR A 327 21.09 -25.15 -14.38
C THR A 327 21.39 -26.26 -13.37
N LEU A 328 21.48 -25.90 -12.08
CA LEU A 328 21.71 -26.85 -10.99
C LEU A 328 20.62 -27.94 -10.91
N CYS A 329 19.35 -27.58 -11.09
CA CYS A 329 18.26 -28.55 -11.10
C CYS A 329 18.34 -29.51 -12.28
N ASN A 330 18.69 -29.02 -13.47
CA ASN A 330 18.83 -29.87 -14.65
C ASN A 330 19.97 -30.88 -14.51
N GLU A 331 21.11 -30.46 -13.96
CA GLU A 331 22.26 -31.33 -13.69
C GLU A 331 21.94 -32.44 -12.68
N ASN A 332 21.10 -32.13 -11.69
CA ASN A 332 20.67 -33.06 -10.65
C ASN A 332 19.31 -33.74 -10.92
N GLN A 333 18.72 -33.55 -12.11
CA GLN A 333 17.41 -34.09 -12.51
C GLN A 333 16.26 -33.73 -11.56
N MET A 334 16.30 -32.53 -10.98
CA MET A 334 15.33 -32.03 -10.02
C MET A 334 14.27 -31.15 -10.68
N LYS A 335 13.06 -31.15 -10.13
CA LYS A 335 11.96 -30.27 -10.56
C LYS A 335 12.05 -28.91 -9.87
N LEU A 336 12.21 -27.84 -10.64
CA LEU A 336 12.26 -26.49 -10.08
C LEU A 336 10.86 -25.86 -9.98
N CYS A 337 10.47 -25.47 -8.78
CA CYS A 337 9.28 -24.65 -8.53
C CYS A 337 9.70 -23.25 -8.11
N VAL A 338 8.95 -22.22 -8.51
CA VAL A 338 9.32 -20.84 -8.22
C VAL A 338 8.10 -19.94 -7.95
N ASP A 339 8.20 -19.11 -6.92
CA ASP A 339 7.25 -18.00 -6.71
C ASP A 339 7.70 -16.78 -7.51
N CYS A 340 6.90 -16.40 -8.51
CA CYS A 340 7.15 -15.26 -9.39
C CYS A 340 6.09 -14.15 -9.23
N ILE A 341 5.34 -14.15 -8.11
CA ILE A 341 4.23 -13.22 -7.84
C ILE A 341 4.64 -11.76 -8.03
N SER A 342 5.85 -11.40 -7.60
CA SER A 342 6.35 -10.04 -7.60
C SER A 342 7.26 -9.72 -8.81
N SER A 343 7.77 -10.72 -9.52
CA SER A 343 8.65 -10.53 -10.68
C SER A 343 7.88 -10.51 -12.00
N ILE A 344 6.78 -11.28 -12.12
CA ILE A 344 5.96 -11.31 -13.34
C ILE A 344 5.39 -9.91 -13.63
N GLY A 345 5.69 -9.40 -14.82
CA GLY A 345 5.30 -8.06 -15.25
C GLY A 345 6.20 -6.93 -14.73
N ALA A 346 7.20 -7.24 -13.90
CA ALA A 346 8.16 -6.26 -13.38
C ALA A 346 9.50 -6.34 -14.11
N ILE A 347 9.93 -7.55 -14.45
CA ILE A 347 11.15 -7.85 -15.22
C ILE A 347 10.87 -8.95 -16.25
N PRO A 348 11.67 -9.05 -17.33
CA PRO A 348 11.62 -10.19 -18.25
C PRO A 348 11.86 -11.50 -17.51
N LEU A 349 11.14 -12.56 -17.89
CA LEU A 349 11.19 -13.86 -17.22
C LEU A 349 11.08 -15.00 -18.23
N ASP A 350 11.88 -16.05 -18.04
CA ASP A 350 11.85 -17.27 -18.85
C ASP A 350 11.53 -18.47 -17.96
N LEU A 351 10.33 -19.04 -18.12
CA LEU A 351 9.82 -20.15 -17.34
C LEU A 351 9.80 -21.46 -18.11
N LYS A 352 10.43 -21.57 -19.29
CA LYS A 352 10.29 -22.75 -20.18
C LYS A 352 10.74 -24.09 -19.55
N ASP A 353 11.70 -24.03 -18.62
CA ASP A 353 12.31 -25.19 -17.96
C ASP A 353 11.82 -25.38 -16.50
N VAL A 354 10.88 -24.54 -16.06
CA VAL A 354 10.34 -24.57 -14.70
C VAL A 354 9.22 -25.62 -14.59
N TYR A 355 9.22 -26.39 -13.50
CA TYR A 355 8.17 -27.39 -13.24
C TYR A 355 6.83 -26.71 -12.90
N PHE A 356 6.84 -25.82 -11.90
CA PHE A 356 5.70 -24.96 -11.55
C PHE A 356 6.16 -23.53 -11.22
N ALA A 357 5.41 -22.52 -11.67
CA ALA A 357 5.59 -21.15 -11.20
C ALA A 357 4.29 -20.51 -10.77
N SER A 358 4.31 -19.71 -9.69
CA SER A 358 3.15 -18.92 -9.27
C SER A 358 3.22 -17.48 -9.75
N GLY A 359 2.05 -16.88 -9.99
CA GLY A 359 1.90 -15.47 -10.34
C GLY A 359 0.57 -14.89 -9.90
N VAL A 360 0.39 -13.58 -10.04
CA VAL A 360 -0.88 -12.90 -9.72
C VAL A 360 -1.12 -11.67 -10.60
N SER A 361 -2.38 -11.35 -10.83
CA SER A 361 -2.81 -10.19 -11.63
C SER A 361 -2.52 -8.82 -10.99
N GLY A 362 -2.54 -8.74 -9.65
CA GLY A 362 -2.59 -7.49 -8.87
C GLY A 362 -1.26 -6.81 -8.53
N LYS A 363 -0.15 -7.27 -9.11
CA LYS A 363 1.20 -6.76 -8.87
C LYS A 363 1.68 -5.95 -10.08
N ALA A 364 2.86 -6.21 -10.61
CA ALA A 364 3.45 -5.41 -11.69
C ALA A 364 2.68 -5.48 -13.03
N ILE A 365 1.78 -6.47 -13.19
CA ILE A 365 0.82 -6.51 -14.31
C ILE A 365 -0.14 -5.31 -14.30
N LYS A 366 -0.40 -4.69 -13.13
CA LYS A 366 -1.34 -3.56 -12.98
C LYS A 366 -2.78 -3.88 -13.36
N SER A 367 -3.21 -5.12 -13.11
CA SER A 367 -4.63 -5.46 -13.07
C SER A 367 -5.13 -5.46 -11.62
N TYR A 368 -6.41 -5.74 -11.41
CA TYR A 368 -6.96 -5.90 -10.08
C TYR A 368 -6.47 -7.20 -9.44
N THR A 369 -6.18 -7.16 -8.13
CA THR A 369 -5.90 -8.37 -7.35
C THR A 369 -7.11 -9.29 -7.37
N GLY A 370 -6.89 -10.59 -7.61
CA GLY A 370 -7.97 -11.58 -7.56
C GLY A 370 -7.87 -12.69 -8.61
N ILE A 371 -6.85 -12.69 -9.46
CA ILE A 371 -6.56 -13.83 -10.34
C ILE A 371 -5.14 -14.31 -10.04
N SER A 372 -5.03 -15.57 -9.62
CA SER A 372 -3.77 -16.26 -9.40
C SER A 372 -3.42 -17.15 -10.59
N PHE A 373 -2.13 -17.25 -10.90
CA PHE A 373 -1.62 -18.02 -12.02
C PHE A 373 -0.78 -19.18 -11.52
N VAL A 374 -0.94 -20.35 -12.12
CA VAL A 374 0.06 -21.41 -12.03
C VAL A 374 0.53 -21.78 -13.43
N PHE A 375 1.79 -21.53 -13.71
CA PHE A 375 2.48 -21.91 -14.94
C PHE A 375 3.10 -23.28 -14.78
N HIS A 376 3.14 -24.05 -15.87
CA HIS A 376 3.77 -25.37 -15.89
C HIS A 376 4.19 -25.76 -17.32
N ASN A 377 5.07 -26.75 -17.42
CA ASN A 377 5.63 -27.24 -18.69
C ASN A 377 5.42 -28.74 -18.94
N HIS A 378 4.46 -29.35 -18.24
CA HIS A 378 4.17 -30.78 -18.29
C HIS A 378 2.67 -31.03 -18.11
N ILE A 379 2.12 -32.15 -18.59
CA ILE A 379 0.69 -32.43 -18.39
C ILE A 379 0.42 -32.75 -16.92
N VAL A 380 -0.51 -32.01 -16.33
CA VAL A 380 -1.00 -32.24 -14.96
C VAL A 380 -2.32 -32.99 -15.01
N LYS A 381 -2.35 -34.16 -14.36
CA LYS A 381 -3.53 -35.03 -14.26
C LYS A 381 -4.41 -34.57 -13.09
N ILE A 382 -5.72 -34.82 -13.18
CA ILE A 382 -6.64 -34.65 -12.04
C ILE A 382 -6.14 -35.47 -10.84
N ASN A 383 -6.16 -34.87 -9.66
CA ASN A 383 -5.75 -35.48 -8.40
C ASN A 383 -6.85 -35.34 -7.35
N GLU A 384 -7.57 -36.43 -7.09
CA GLU A 384 -8.67 -36.49 -6.12
C GLU A 384 -8.23 -36.24 -4.66
N ALA A 385 -6.93 -36.32 -4.35
CA ALA A 385 -6.38 -35.98 -3.03
C ALA A 385 -6.20 -34.48 -2.81
N VAL A 386 -6.45 -33.65 -3.83
CA VAL A 386 -6.36 -32.20 -3.80
C VAL A 386 -7.77 -31.61 -3.90
N PRO A 387 -8.13 -30.63 -3.04
CA PRO A 387 -9.41 -29.95 -3.15
C PRO A 387 -9.64 -29.43 -4.57
N ALA A 388 -10.82 -29.71 -5.11
CA ALA A 388 -11.10 -29.58 -6.53
C ALA A 388 -10.77 -28.19 -7.13
N TYR A 389 -10.92 -27.12 -6.35
CA TYR A 389 -10.59 -25.75 -6.77
C TYR A 389 -9.08 -25.46 -6.86
N MET A 390 -8.25 -26.19 -6.11
CA MET A 390 -6.78 -26.05 -6.12
C MET A 390 -6.10 -27.13 -6.97
N ASP A 391 -6.85 -28.10 -7.48
CA ASP A 391 -6.32 -29.13 -8.36
C ASP A 391 -6.06 -28.55 -9.76
N ILE A 392 -4.80 -28.34 -10.09
CA ILE A 392 -4.36 -27.84 -11.39
C ILE A 392 -4.82 -28.76 -12.52
N GLY A 393 -4.89 -30.08 -12.27
CA GLY A 393 -5.34 -31.07 -13.24
C GLY A 393 -6.80 -30.86 -13.66
N MET A 394 -7.65 -30.37 -12.76
CA MET A 394 -9.03 -30.00 -13.10
C MET A 394 -9.09 -28.88 -14.13
N TYR A 395 -8.16 -27.93 -14.11
CA TYR A 395 -8.12 -26.85 -15.10
C TYR A 395 -7.42 -27.25 -16.40
N GLU A 396 -6.54 -28.27 -16.35
CA GLU A 396 -5.81 -28.79 -17.51
C GLU A 396 -6.67 -29.73 -18.36
N GLU A 397 -7.32 -30.73 -17.74
CA GLU A 397 -8.03 -31.78 -18.48
C GLU A 397 -9.48 -31.40 -18.87
N ASN A 398 -10.08 -30.37 -18.24
CA ASN A 398 -11.42 -29.93 -18.61
C ASN A 398 -11.42 -29.08 -19.89
N GLU A 399 -12.22 -29.48 -20.89
CA GLU A 399 -12.42 -28.72 -22.14
C GLU A 399 -13.11 -27.36 -21.93
N SER A 400 -13.79 -27.18 -20.81
CA SER A 400 -14.44 -25.94 -20.42
C SER A 400 -13.89 -25.41 -19.11
N ILE A 401 -14.10 -24.14 -18.82
CA ILE A 401 -13.70 -23.53 -17.55
C ILE A 401 -14.44 -24.26 -16.41
N PRO A 402 -13.73 -24.95 -15.49
CA PRO A 402 -14.36 -25.90 -14.58
C PRO A 402 -15.28 -25.21 -13.55
N TYR A 403 -14.89 -24.03 -13.07
CA TYR A 403 -15.59 -23.28 -12.02
C TYR A 403 -15.99 -21.87 -12.48
N SER A 404 -16.93 -21.25 -11.76
CA SER A 404 -17.31 -19.86 -12.00
C SER A 404 -16.10 -18.93 -11.93
N GLN A 405 -15.88 -18.16 -13.01
CA GLN A 405 -14.82 -17.17 -13.14
C GLN A 405 -15.41 -15.76 -13.27
N SER A 406 -14.63 -14.75 -12.91
CA SER A 406 -15.05 -13.34 -12.99
C SER A 406 -14.72 -12.75 -14.37
N TRP A 407 -15.75 -12.41 -15.14
CA TRP A 407 -15.59 -11.70 -16.41
C TRP A 407 -14.85 -10.38 -16.22
N ASN A 408 -15.24 -9.60 -15.21
CA ASN A 408 -14.70 -8.28 -14.95
C ASN A 408 -13.19 -8.32 -14.66
N LEU A 409 -12.75 -9.28 -13.83
CA LEU A 409 -11.32 -9.46 -13.54
C LEU A 409 -10.55 -9.95 -14.76
N ILE A 410 -11.09 -10.92 -15.51
CA ILE A 410 -10.43 -11.47 -16.70
C ILE A 410 -10.32 -10.42 -17.81
N TYR A 411 -11.34 -9.59 -18.01
CA TYR A 411 -11.30 -8.53 -18.99
C TYR A 411 -10.33 -7.41 -18.57
N ALA A 412 -10.34 -7.02 -17.30
CA ALA A 412 -9.34 -6.09 -16.77
C ALA A 412 -7.91 -6.63 -16.96
N LEU A 413 -7.69 -7.92 -16.70
CA LEU A 413 -6.39 -8.58 -16.93
C LEU A 413 -5.99 -8.59 -18.41
N GLN A 414 -6.93 -8.89 -19.31
CA GLN A 414 -6.70 -8.84 -20.76
C GLN A 414 -6.22 -7.45 -21.20
N GLU A 415 -6.85 -6.38 -20.73
CA GLU A 415 -6.43 -5.01 -21.05
C GLU A 415 -5.06 -4.67 -20.44
N ALA A 416 -4.83 -5.07 -19.18
CA ALA A 416 -3.56 -4.83 -18.51
C ALA A 416 -2.39 -5.53 -19.22
N LEU A 417 -2.59 -6.75 -19.72
CA LEU A 417 -1.55 -7.52 -20.40
C LEU A 417 -1.12 -6.93 -21.76
N LYS A 418 -1.92 -6.05 -22.38
CA LYS A 418 -1.53 -5.40 -23.65
C LYS A 418 -0.28 -4.52 -23.50
N ARG A 419 -0.02 -3.98 -22.31
CA ARG A 419 1.17 -3.14 -22.07
C ARG A 419 2.49 -3.87 -22.24
N PHE A 420 2.49 -5.20 -22.18
CA PHE A 420 3.67 -6.04 -22.38
C PHE A 420 3.87 -6.49 -23.84
N GLU A 421 3.07 -5.96 -24.78
CA GLU A 421 3.41 -6.01 -26.20
C GLU A 421 4.57 -5.07 -26.55
N ASP A 422 4.90 -4.11 -25.67
CA ASP A 422 6.04 -3.20 -25.76
C ASP A 422 7.04 -3.48 -24.62
N GLU A 423 8.27 -3.84 -24.95
CA GLU A 423 9.34 -4.12 -23.97
C GLU A 423 9.69 -2.90 -23.10
N LYS A 424 9.33 -1.68 -23.53
CA LYS A 424 9.53 -0.44 -22.74
C LYS A 424 8.83 -0.48 -21.38
N ALA A 425 7.84 -1.35 -21.18
CA ALA A 425 7.17 -1.52 -19.90
C ALA A 425 8.15 -1.84 -18.76
N PHE A 426 9.20 -2.64 -19.02
CA PHE A 426 10.22 -3.00 -18.03
C PHE A 426 11.26 -1.89 -17.85
N VAL A 427 11.64 -1.22 -18.95
CA VAL A 427 12.65 -0.15 -18.96
C VAL A 427 12.27 0.97 -17.98
N LYS A 428 11.00 1.40 -17.97
CA LYS A 428 10.54 2.48 -17.10
C LYS A 428 10.66 2.15 -15.61
N ILE A 429 10.40 0.90 -15.24
CA ILE A 429 10.53 0.43 -13.85
C ILE A 429 12.00 0.50 -13.44
N LYS A 430 12.90 0.04 -14.31
CA LYS A 430 14.35 0.10 -14.08
C LYS A 430 14.87 1.54 -13.95
N GLU A 431 14.51 2.43 -14.87
CA GLU A 431 14.90 3.85 -14.79
C GLU A 431 14.45 4.50 -13.46
N THR A 432 13.24 4.16 -13.02
CA THR A 432 12.69 4.66 -11.75
C THR A 432 13.48 4.12 -10.57
N TYR A 433 13.78 2.81 -10.58
CA TYR A 433 14.58 2.17 -9.55
C TYR A 433 15.98 2.77 -9.48
N ASP A 434 16.69 2.87 -10.61
CA ASP A 434 18.07 3.39 -10.66
C ASP A 434 18.12 4.81 -10.07
N TYR A 435 17.16 5.67 -10.43
CA TYR A 435 17.07 7.03 -9.90
C TYR A 435 16.82 7.07 -8.38
N VAL A 436 15.89 6.27 -7.88
CA VAL A 436 15.58 6.23 -6.45
C VAL A 436 16.74 5.61 -5.67
N GLU A 437 17.37 4.55 -6.19
CA GLU A 437 18.56 3.92 -5.59
C GLU A 437 19.70 4.94 -5.44
N GLU A 438 20.03 5.66 -6.51
CA GLU A 438 21.07 6.70 -6.50
C GLU A 438 20.80 7.72 -5.39
N VAL A 439 19.60 8.30 -5.35
CA VAL A 439 19.26 9.31 -4.34
C VAL A 439 19.27 8.75 -2.91
N ILE A 440 18.75 7.54 -2.70
CA ILE A 440 18.73 6.89 -1.36
C ILE A 440 20.15 6.58 -0.87
N THR A 441 21.01 6.11 -1.76
CA THR A 441 22.41 5.80 -1.44
C THR A 441 23.24 7.08 -1.22
N ASP A 442 23.00 8.14 -2.00
CA ASP A 442 23.59 9.48 -1.79
C ASP A 442 23.18 10.11 -0.44
N MET A 443 21.98 9.78 0.06
CA MET A 443 21.54 10.16 1.41
C MET A 443 22.27 9.37 2.52
N GLY A 444 23.10 8.38 2.18
CA GLY A 444 23.78 7.52 3.14
C GLY A 444 22.89 6.44 3.75
N LEU A 445 21.70 6.20 3.20
CA LEU A 445 20.79 5.15 3.66
C LEU A 445 21.20 3.80 3.11
N ARG A 446 21.06 2.76 3.94
CA ARG A 446 21.44 1.40 3.59
C ARG A 446 20.26 0.62 3.04
N LEU A 447 20.47 -0.10 1.96
CA LEU A 447 19.51 -1.07 1.42
C LEU A 447 19.75 -2.45 2.05
N VAL A 448 18.69 -3.26 2.16
CA VAL A 448 18.78 -4.64 2.67
C VAL A 448 19.48 -5.56 1.66
N SER A 449 19.11 -5.49 0.39
CA SER A 449 19.70 -6.31 -0.67
C SER A 449 21.03 -5.69 -1.19
N PRO A 450 22.09 -6.49 -1.37
CA PRO A 450 23.25 -6.09 -2.16
C PRO A 450 22.87 -5.75 -3.60
N LYS A 451 23.57 -4.79 -4.20
CA LYS A 451 23.23 -4.26 -5.54
C LYS A 451 23.29 -5.33 -6.62
N GLU A 452 24.22 -6.26 -6.51
CA GLU A 452 24.45 -7.36 -7.45
C GLU A 452 23.29 -8.37 -7.46
N HIS A 453 22.53 -8.42 -6.36
CA HIS A 453 21.42 -9.35 -6.16
C HIS A 453 20.08 -8.61 -6.00
N ALA A 454 19.98 -7.34 -6.36
CA ALA A 454 18.75 -6.57 -6.25
C ALA A 454 17.95 -6.62 -7.57
N ALA A 455 16.61 -6.71 -7.46
CA ALA A 455 15.73 -6.51 -8.61
C ALA A 455 15.37 -5.02 -8.73
N PRO A 456 15.26 -4.47 -9.96
CA PRO A 456 14.84 -3.09 -10.16
C PRO A 456 13.32 -2.93 -9.99
N ILE A 457 12.78 -3.27 -8.81
CA ILE A 457 11.34 -3.39 -8.55
C ILE A 457 10.97 -2.65 -7.27
N ILE A 458 11.72 -2.88 -6.20
CA ILE A 458 11.46 -2.32 -4.87
C ILE A 458 12.78 -2.13 -4.12
N LEU A 459 12.89 -1.00 -3.41
CA LEU A 459 13.98 -0.75 -2.48
C LEU A 459 13.49 -1.03 -1.06
N THR A 460 14.23 -1.84 -0.30
CA THR A 460 14.01 -2.03 1.14
C THR A 460 15.09 -1.29 1.89
N ILE A 461 14.69 -0.24 2.61
CA ILE A 461 15.59 0.71 3.27
C ILE A 461 15.63 0.40 4.76
N VAL A 462 16.84 0.28 5.29
CA VAL A 462 17.10 0.11 6.72
C VAL A 462 17.18 1.48 7.38
N LEU A 463 16.33 1.72 8.38
CA LEU A 463 16.42 2.93 9.20
C LEU A 463 17.31 2.69 10.43
N SER A 464 18.05 3.71 10.87
CA SER A 464 18.79 3.63 12.14
C SER A 464 17.83 3.52 13.32
N GLU A 465 18.35 3.09 14.47
CA GLU A 465 17.55 2.94 15.71
C GLU A 465 16.96 4.27 16.20
N ASP A 466 17.50 5.41 15.75
CA ASP A 466 16.99 6.75 16.06
C ASP A 466 15.63 7.05 15.40
N TYR A 467 15.29 6.31 14.34
CA TYR A 467 14.06 6.50 13.58
C TYR A 467 13.15 5.28 13.68
N SER A 468 11.85 5.51 13.77
CA SER A 468 10.85 4.45 13.65
C SER A 468 10.30 4.42 12.23
N SER A 469 10.33 3.25 11.58
CA SER A 469 9.71 3.04 10.25
C SER A 469 8.23 3.39 10.23
N LYS A 470 7.52 3.19 11.36
CA LYS A 470 6.15 3.63 11.51
C LYS A 470 6.04 5.16 11.47
N VAL A 471 6.83 5.87 12.26
CA VAL A 471 6.78 7.35 12.32
C VAL A 471 7.17 7.96 10.98
N VAL A 472 8.20 7.45 10.32
CA VAL A 472 8.63 7.91 9.00
C VAL A 472 7.56 7.64 7.95
N GLY A 473 7.00 6.42 7.93
CA GLY A 473 5.91 6.04 7.02
C GLY A 473 4.65 6.88 7.21
N ASP A 474 4.22 7.06 8.46
CA ASP A 474 3.08 7.92 8.83
C ASP A 474 3.32 9.37 8.36
N THR A 475 4.53 9.90 8.56
CA THR A 475 4.88 11.27 8.16
C THR A 475 4.83 11.46 6.64
N LEU A 476 5.37 10.50 5.88
CA LEU A 476 5.27 10.51 4.41
C LEU A 476 3.82 10.41 3.94
N ALA A 477 3.00 9.56 4.59
CA ALA A 477 1.59 9.41 4.27
C ALA A 477 0.80 10.71 4.50
N LEU A 478 1.08 11.42 5.60
CA LEU A 478 0.50 12.75 5.87
C LEU A 478 0.87 13.78 4.77
N GLN A 479 2.07 13.68 4.20
CA GLN A 479 2.48 14.48 3.05
C GLN A 479 1.92 13.97 1.70
N GLY A 480 1.29 12.80 1.69
CA GLY A 480 0.60 12.21 0.54
C GLY A 480 1.45 11.24 -0.28
N TYR A 481 2.56 10.78 0.29
CA TYR A 481 3.44 9.79 -0.31
C TYR A 481 3.29 8.47 0.44
N ILE A 482 2.64 7.50 -0.19
CA ILE A 482 2.31 6.23 0.45
C ILE A 482 3.43 5.24 0.16
N VAL A 483 4.34 5.06 1.11
CA VAL A 483 5.40 4.02 1.07
C VAL A 483 4.95 2.79 1.85
N HIS A 484 5.63 1.67 1.66
CA HIS A 484 5.25 0.42 2.34
C HIS A 484 6.04 0.26 3.65
N TYR A 485 5.35 0.27 4.78
CA TYR A 485 5.95 0.14 6.12
C TYR A 485 5.05 -0.58 7.13
N GLU A 486 3.76 -0.73 6.83
CA GLU A 486 2.76 -1.26 7.76
C GLU A 486 2.83 -2.78 7.98
N SER A 487 3.55 -3.51 7.12
CA SER A 487 3.72 -4.96 7.31
C SER A 487 4.45 -5.25 8.63
N SER A 488 4.02 -6.28 9.34
CA SER A 488 4.65 -6.68 10.60
C SER A 488 6.15 -6.94 10.48
N TYR A 489 6.61 -7.55 9.38
CA TYR A 489 8.04 -7.77 9.15
C TYR A 489 8.82 -6.47 8.91
N LEU A 490 8.19 -5.45 8.31
CA LEU A 490 8.83 -4.15 8.09
C LEU A 490 8.96 -3.38 9.41
N GLN A 491 7.89 -3.34 10.21
CA GLN A 491 7.94 -2.71 11.53
C GLN A 491 8.91 -3.41 12.47
N LYS A 492 8.91 -4.76 12.49
CA LYS A 492 9.81 -5.55 13.32
C LYS A 492 11.28 -5.31 13.01
N ASN A 493 11.63 -5.16 11.74
CA ASN A 493 13.02 -4.94 11.31
C ASN A 493 13.38 -3.45 11.16
N ASN A 494 12.45 -2.54 11.47
CA ASN A 494 12.61 -1.10 11.28
C ASN A 494 12.93 -0.69 9.84
N TRP A 495 12.18 -1.23 8.88
CA TRP A 495 12.35 -0.98 7.45
C TRP A 495 11.18 -0.22 6.84
N ILE A 496 11.47 0.52 5.77
CA ILE A 496 10.48 1.06 4.85
C ILE A 496 10.79 0.58 3.43
N GLN A 497 9.79 0.55 2.58
CA GLN A 497 9.91 0.08 1.21
C GLN A 497 9.35 1.08 0.21
N ILE A 498 10.09 1.28 -0.87
CA ILE A 498 9.70 2.14 -1.99
C ILE A 498 9.65 1.27 -3.24
N ALA A 499 8.44 1.01 -3.75
CA ALA A 499 8.25 0.30 -5.01
C ALA A 499 8.33 1.25 -6.21
N CYS A 500 8.86 0.73 -7.31
CA CYS A 500 9.12 1.48 -8.55
C CYS A 500 8.14 1.10 -9.67
N LEU A 501 6.98 0.54 -9.31
CA LEU A 501 6.05 -0.06 -10.25
C LEU A 501 5.17 0.96 -10.98
N ASN A 502 4.83 2.09 -10.37
CA ASN A 502 3.88 3.06 -10.94
C ASN A 502 4.53 4.04 -11.92
N HIS A 503 3.70 4.85 -12.58
CA HIS A 503 4.20 5.94 -13.40
C HIS A 503 4.32 7.19 -12.55
N TYR A 504 5.55 7.52 -12.17
CA TYR A 504 5.83 8.70 -11.37
C TYR A 504 6.28 9.86 -12.25
N LYS A 505 5.72 11.05 -11.99
CA LYS A 505 6.34 12.29 -12.49
C LYS A 505 7.60 12.55 -11.70
N GLU A 506 8.67 12.95 -12.37
CA GLU A 506 9.97 13.24 -11.75
C GLU A 506 9.85 14.23 -10.57
N ARG A 507 9.05 15.29 -10.75
CA ARG A 507 8.75 16.26 -9.68
C ARG A 507 8.16 15.61 -8.43
N ASP A 508 7.27 14.64 -8.59
CA ASP A 508 6.55 14.02 -7.48
C ASP A 508 7.48 13.02 -6.75
N MET A 509 8.38 12.33 -7.47
CA MET A 509 9.46 11.52 -6.85
C MET A 509 10.45 12.39 -6.07
N LYS A 510 10.94 13.48 -6.67
CA LYS A 510 11.85 14.43 -6.01
C LYS A 510 11.28 14.96 -4.71
N ARG A 511 9.98 15.30 -4.69
CA ARG A 511 9.32 15.77 -3.47
C ARG A 511 9.16 14.67 -2.42
N MET A 512 8.86 13.43 -2.83
CA MET A 512 8.82 12.29 -1.91
C MET A 512 10.19 12.07 -1.26
N LEU A 513 11.27 12.05 -2.06
CA LEU A 513 12.64 11.85 -1.58
C LEU A 513 13.11 12.99 -0.67
N ASN A 514 12.82 14.24 -1.04
CA ASN A 514 13.09 15.40 -0.17
C ASN A 514 12.31 15.30 1.15
N CYS A 515 11.06 14.85 1.11
CA CYS A 515 10.26 14.65 2.32
C CYS A 515 10.88 13.59 3.22
N LEU A 516 11.34 12.46 2.66
CA LEU A 516 12.06 11.43 3.39
C LEU A 516 13.34 11.98 4.02
N GLN A 517 14.12 12.76 3.25
CA GLN A 517 15.34 13.41 3.74
C GLN A 517 15.06 14.34 4.92
N MET A 518 14.02 15.18 4.82
CA MET A 518 13.62 16.07 5.91
C MET A 518 13.22 15.27 7.16
N CYS A 519 12.49 14.17 7.00
CA CYS A 519 12.10 13.30 8.12
C CYS A 519 13.30 12.67 8.83
N LEU A 520 14.35 12.30 8.08
CA LEU A 520 15.49 11.55 8.59
C LEU A 520 16.69 12.40 9.01
N PHE A 521 16.78 13.66 8.59
CA PHE A 521 17.99 14.46 8.85
C PHE A 521 17.68 15.84 9.43
N GLN A 522 16.41 16.23 9.53
CA GLN A 522 16.01 17.52 10.09
C GLN A 522 15.34 17.43 11.47
N SER A 523 15.70 16.44 12.29
CA SER A 523 15.48 16.50 13.76
C SER A 523 16.46 17.44 14.48
N GLY A 524 16.98 18.46 13.77
CA GLY A 524 17.96 19.41 14.27
C GLY A 524 18.21 20.61 13.35
N VAL A 525 17.28 20.95 12.45
CA VAL A 525 17.33 22.24 11.78
C VAL A 525 16.62 23.23 12.70
N HIS A 526 17.43 24.07 13.36
CA HIS A 526 17.05 25.47 13.55
C HIS A 526 16.57 25.97 12.19
N ILE A 527 15.25 25.95 12.00
CA ILE A 527 14.63 26.94 11.14
C ILE A 527 14.56 28.18 12.06
#